data_AF-A0A349SHB4-F1
#
_entry.id   AF-A0A349SHB4-F1
#
_cell.length_a   1.000
_cell.length_b   1.000
_cell.length_c   1.000
_cell.angle_alpha   90.00
_cell.angle_beta   90.00
_cell.angle_gamma   90.00
#
_symmetry.space_group_name_H-M   'P 1'
#
loop_
_entity.id
_entity.type
_entity.pdbx_description
1 polymer ?
#
loop_
_entity_poly.entity_id
_entity_poly.type
_entity_poly.pdbx_seq_one_letter_code
_entity_poly.pdbx_strand_id
1 'polypeptide(L)'
;MFLFAVTVLLASTITTADFKIVGGGAQITDQYLSSHAKLDLSLDPRSATAIVNGIPITICIDLELVQNKLWPWSTTLLEWRYPVKLGYHPLSRRFTV
;
A
#
# COMPACT_ATOMS: atom_id res chain seq x y z
N MET A 1 -38.55 -34.13 -2.89
CA MET A 1 -38.06 -33.18 -3.91
C MET A 1 -37.06 -32.25 -3.21
N PHE A 2 -35.76 -32.52 -3.31
CA PHE A 2 -34.73 -31.76 -2.60
C PHE A 2 -34.29 -30.57 -3.46
N LEU A 3 -34.51 -29.35 -2.96
CA LEU A 3 -34.09 -28.11 -3.60
C LEU A 3 -32.60 -27.89 -3.29
N PHE A 4 -31.72 -28.07 -4.27
CA PHE A 4 -30.31 -27.68 -4.14
C PHE A 4 -30.21 -26.16 -4.37
N ALA A 5 -30.00 -25.40 -3.30
CA ALA A 5 -29.63 -24.00 -3.41
C ALA A 5 -28.14 -23.91 -3.77
N VAL A 6 -27.83 -23.46 -5.00
CA VAL A 6 -26.46 -23.12 -5.41
C VAL A 6 -26.18 -21.69 -4.95
N THR A 7 -25.39 -21.55 -3.89
CA THR A 7 -24.90 -20.25 -3.43
C THR A 7 -23.66 -19.89 -4.26
N VAL A 8 -23.80 -18.98 -5.23
CA VAL A 8 -22.67 -18.42 -5.97
C VAL A 8 -21.97 -17.40 -5.06
N LEU A 9 -20.83 -17.79 -4.48
CA LEU A 9 -19.93 -16.85 -3.81
C LEU A 9 -19.24 -16.01 -4.90
N LEU A 10 -19.70 -14.78 -5.10
CA LEU A 10 -18.99 -13.79 -5.92
C LEU A 10 -17.69 -13.40 -5.20
N ALA A 11 -16.62 -14.13 -5.47
CA ALA A 11 -15.29 -13.75 -5.05
C ALA A 11 -14.93 -12.44 -5.76
N SER A 12 -14.90 -11.34 -5.01
CA SER A 12 -14.38 -10.08 -5.51
C SER A 12 -12.93 -10.29 -5.95
N THR A 13 -12.62 -10.00 -7.21
CA THR A 13 -11.24 -10.01 -7.68
C THR A 13 -10.51 -8.85 -7.01
N ILE A 14 -9.75 -9.17 -5.96
CA ILE A 14 -8.81 -8.22 -5.39
C ILE A 14 -7.75 -8.01 -6.46
N THR A 15 -7.79 -6.86 -7.13
CA THR A 15 -6.67 -6.43 -7.98
C THR A 15 -5.57 -5.95 -7.03
N THR A 16 -4.58 -6.79 -6.80
CA THR A 16 -3.40 -6.39 -6.02
C THR A 16 -2.53 -5.51 -6.90
N ALA A 17 -2.21 -4.29 -6.45
CA ALA A 17 -1.22 -3.45 -7.11
C ALA A 17 0.16 -4.12 -7.03
N ASP A 18 0.97 -4.06 -8.09
CA ASP A 18 2.31 -4.69 -8.13
C ASP A 18 3.38 -3.84 -7.43
N PHE A 19 3.05 -3.33 -6.24
CA PHE A 19 3.97 -2.51 -5.45
C PHE A 19 5.05 -3.38 -4.82
N LYS A 20 6.31 -2.94 -4.93
CA LYS A 20 7.47 -3.69 -4.43
C LYS A 20 8.32 -2.84 -3.52
N ILE A 21 8.79 -3.43 -2.44
CA ILE A 21 9.87 -2.84 -1.64
C ILE A 21 11.18 -3.26 -2.31
N VAL A 22 11.89 -2.31 -2.91
CA VAL A 22 13.15 -2.57 -3.65
C VAL A 22 14.39 -2.30 -2.82
N GLY A 23 14.22 -1.77 -1.61
CA GLY A 23 15.30 -1.57 -0.66
C GLY A 23 14.81 -0.89 0.60
N GLY A 24 15.66 -0.86 1.62
CA GLY A 24 15.38 -0.18 2.87
C GLY A 24 16.43 -0.49 3.92
N GLY A 25 16.32 0.19 5.04
CA GLY A 25 17.19 -0.01 6.18
C GLY A 25 16.66 0.72 7.40
N ALA A 26 17.13 0.29 8.56
CA ALA A 26 16.83 0.93 9.83
C ALA A 26 18.12 1.02 10.65
N GLN A 27 18.27 2.13 11.36
CA GLN A 27 19.36 2.37 12.29
C GLN A 27 18.81 2.97 13.58
N ILE A 28 19.46 2.67 14.69
CA ILE A 28 19.15 3.26 15.99
C ILE A 28 20.33 4.16 16.36
N THR A 29 20.05 5.45 16.53
CA THR A 29 21.04 6.46 16.92
C THR A 29 20.45 7.33 18.03
N ASP A 30 21.17 7.53 19.12
CA ASP A 30 20.73 8.36 20.26
C ASP A 30 19.31 8.04 20.76
N GLN A 31 18.96 6.76 20.83
CA GLN A 31 17.62 6.26 21.20
C GLN A 31 16.49 6.54 20.19
N TYR A 32 16.81 7.09 19.02
CA TYR A 32 15.88 7.26 17.91
C TYR A 32 16.02 6.14 16.89
N LEU A 33 14.89 5.53 16.51
CA LEU A 33 14.80 4.64 15.36
C LEU A 33 14.60 5.48 14.10
N SER A 34 15.58 5.44 13.20
CA SER A 34 15.47 6.02 11.86
C SER A 34 15.36 4.89 10.85
N SER A 35 14.31 4.89 10.04
CA SER A 35 14.10 3.93 8.97
C SER A 35 13.86 4.62 7.63
N HIS A 36 14.22 3.93 6.56
CA HIS A 36 13.93 4.34 5.20
C HIS A 36 13.55 3.12 4.36
N ALA A 37 12.67 3.33 3.39
CA ALA A 37 12.28 2.31 2.42
C ALA A 37 12.27 2.94 1.03
N LYS A 38 12.70 2.16 0.05
CA LYS A 38 12.57 2.50 -1.37
C LYS A 38 11.47 1.61 -1.95
N LEU A 39 10.44 2.26 -2.46
CA LEU A 39 9.25 1.61 -3.00
C LEU A 39 9.23 1.78 -4.52
N ASP A 40 8.96 0.69 -5.24
CA ASP A 40 8.50 0.71 -6.62
C ASP A 40 6.98 0.69 -6.61
N LEU A 41 6.38 1.83 -6.99
CA LEU A 41 4.94 2.06 -6.99
C LEU A 41 4.40 2.00 -8.42
N SER A 42 4.65 0.87 -9.10
CA SER A 42 4.13 0.63 -10.44
C SER A 42 2.60 0.60 -10.43
N LEU A 43 1.99 1.55 -11.15
CA LEU A 43 0.54 1.65 -11.26
C LEU A 43 0.02 0.73 -12.37
N ASP A 44 -1.09 0.06 -12.11
CA ASP A 44 -1.79 -0.66 -13.17
C ASP A 44 -2.38 0.32 -14.21
N PRO A 45 -2.67 -0.13 -15.44
CA PRO A 45 -3.15 0.74 -16.51
C PRO A 45 -4.42 1.53 -16.17
N ARG A 46 -5.34 0.98 -15.35
CA ARG A 46 -6.56 1.67 -14.95
C ARG A 46 -6.26 2.81 -14.00
N SER A 47 -5.44 2.56 -12.98
CA SER A 47 -5.02 3.60 -12.03
C SER A 47 -4.23 4.71 -12.71
N ALA A 48 -3.32 4.36 -13.62
CA ALA A 48 -2.58 5.34 -14.42
C ALA A 48 -3.52 6.22 -15.27
N THR A 49 -4.50 5.61 -15.93
CA THR A 49 -5.51 6.33 -16.73
C THR A 49 -6.36 7.26 -15.86
N ALA A 50 -6.76 6.81 -14.67
CA ALA A 50 -7.53 7.62 -13.72
C ALA A 50 -6.77 8.91 -13.36
N ILE A 51 -5.49 8.80 -13.02
CA ILE A 51 -4.66 9.97 -12.69
C ILE A 51 -4.56 10.93 -13.86
N VAL A 52 -4.25 10.44 -15.07
CA VAL A 52 -4.13 11.30 -16.26
C VAL A 52 -5.43 12.04 -16.57
N ASN A 53 -6.58 11.43 -16.26
CA ASN A 53 -7.90 12.05 -16.38
C ASN A 53 -8.27 12.97 -15.20
N GLY A 54 -7.33 13.27 -14.30
CA GLY A 54 -7.52 14.17 -13.16
C GLY A 54 -8.22 13.53 -11.96
N ILE A 55 -8.39 12.20 -11.94
CA ILE A 55 -8.92 11.47 -10.79
C ILE A 55 -7.74 11.13 -9.87
N PRO A 56 -7.62 11.75 -8.69
CA PRO A 56 -6.51 11.46 -7.79
C PRO A 56 -6.64 10.05 -7.21
N ILE A 57 -5.49 9.42 -6.96
CA ILE A 57 -5.42 8.15 -6.24
C ILE A 57 -4.79 8.37 -4.86
N THR A 58 -5.16 7.53 -3.90
CA THR A 58 -4.53 7.51 -2.59
C THR A 58 -3.70 6.24 -2.46
N ILE A 59 -2.41 6.42 -2.23
CA ILE A 59 -1.46 5.34 -1.91
C ILE A 59 -1.37 5.28 -0.39
N CYS A 60 -1.78 4.17 0.22
CA CYS A 60 -1.61 3.95 1.64
C CYS A 60 -0.32 3.17 1.87
N ILE A 61 0.62 3.77 2.59
CA ILE A 61 1.83 3.08 3.04
C ILE A 61 1.66 2.78 4.52
N ASP A 62 1.45 1.50 4.82
CA ASP A 62 1.37 1.01 6.18
C ASP A 62 2.75 0.50 6.62
N LEU A 63 3.25 1.02 7.74
CA LEU A 63 4.54 0.68 8.31
C LEU A 63 4.32 0.08 9.70
N GLU A 64 4.85 -1.10 9.94
CA GLU A 64 4.77 -1.78 11.23
C GLU A 64 6.17 -1.98 11.81
N LEU A 65 6.36 -1.58 13.07
CA LEU A 65 7.51 -1.96 13.87
C LEU A 65 7.13 -3.18 14.70
N VAL A 66 7.72 -4.33 14.37
CA VAL A 66 7.42 -5.61 15.03
C VAL A 66 8.59 -6.03 15.91
N GLN A 67 8.30 -6.51 17.12
CA GLN A 67 9.33 -7.12 17.96
C GLN A 67 9.73 -8.48 17.37
N ASN A 68 10.96 -8.61 16.90
CA ASN A 68 11.50 -9.88 16.41
C ASN A 68 11.73 -10.85 17.59
N LYS A 69 10.79 -11.76 17.84
CA LYS A 69 10.92 -12.88 18.78
C LYS A 69 10.87 -14.20 18.00
N LEU A 70 11.65 -15.19 18.44
CA LEU A 70 11.78 -16.53 17.86
C LEU A 70 10.51 -17.42 18.00
N TRP A 71 9.34 -16.86 18.27
CA TRP A 71 8.10 -17.59 18.59
C TRP A 71 6.90 -16.92 17.89
N PRO A 72 5.81 -17.64 17.53
CA PRO A 72 4.65 -17.12 16.77
C PRO A 72 3.89 -15.91 17.36
N TRP A 73 4.39 -15.32 18.44
CA TRP A 73 3.75 -14.25 19.20
C TRP A 73 4.53 -12.94 19.01
N SER A 74 4.92 -12.65 17.76
CA SER A 74 5.49 -11.36 17.41
C SER A 74 4.44 -10.28 17.70
N THR A 75 4.80 -9.31 18.54
CA THR A 75 3.93 -8.18 18.88
C THR A 75 4.32 -7.00 18.01
N THR A 76 3.34 -6.42 17.32
CA THR A 76 3.48 -5.10 16.69
C THR A 76 3.61 -4.07 17.80
N LEU A 77 4.77 -3.42 17.87
CA LEU A 77 5.08 -2.40 18.85
C LEU A 77 4.45 -1.07 18.46
N LEU A 78 4.59 -0.68 17.19
CA LEU A 78 4.02 0.53 16.61
C LEU A 78 3.53 0.28 15.20
N GLU A 79 2.49 1.00 14.82
CA GLU A 79 1.94 1.02 13.48
C GLU A 79 1.81 2.47 13.03
N TRP A 80 2.20 2.74 11.80
CA TRP A 80 2.01 4.02 11.16
C TRP A 80 1.32 3.83 9.82
N ARG A 81 0.42 4.75 9.50
CA ARG A 81 -0.27 4.80 8.22
C ARG A 81 -0.01 6.13 7.55
N TYR A 82 0.60 6.10 6.37
CA TYR A 82 0.93 7.27 5.59
C TYR A 82 0.09 7.27 4.30
N PRO A 83 -1.11 7.90 4.33
CA PRO A 83 -1.88 8.12 3.12
C PRO A 83 -1.23 9.24 2.30
N VAL A 84 -0.80 8.92 1.09
CA VAL A 84 -0.22 9.85 0.12
C VAL A 84 -1.18 10.02 -1.04
N LYS A 85 -1.52 11.26 -1.42
CA LYS A 85 -2.48 11.53 -2.49
C LYS A 85 -1.75 11.92 -3.76
N LEU A 86 -1.68 11.01 -4.72
CA LEU A 86 -1.10 11.27 -6.03
C LEU A 86 -2.18 11.81 -6.97
N GLY A 87 -1.94 13.00 -7.50
CA GLY A 87 -2.82 13.67 -8.46
C GLY A 87 -2.06 14.16 -9.69
N TYR A 88 -2.82 14.56 -10.70
CA TYR A 88 -2.32 15.25 -11.87
C TYR A 88 -3.17 16.49 -12.11
N HIS A 89 -2.51 17.64 -12.26
CA HIS A 89 -3.16 18.91 -12.54
C HIS A 89 -3.13 19.19 -14.05
N PRO A 90 -4.25 19.05 -14.78
CA PRO A 90 -4.23 19.05 -16.25
C PRO A 90 -3.76 20.37 -16.87
N LEU A 91 -4.12 21.50 -16.25
CA LEU A 91 -3.79 22.83 -16.76
C LEU A 91 -2.30 23.17 -16.66
N SER A 92 -1.59 22.58 -15.68
CA SER A 92 -0.15 22.78 -15.50
C SER A 92 0.69 21.60 -15.96
N ARG A 93 0.04 20.51 -16.40
CA ARG A 93 0.67 19.25 -16.80
C ARG A 93 1.69 18.72 -15.79
N ARG A 94 1.33 18.80 -14.49
CA ARG A 94 2.20 18.43 -13.38
C ARG A 94 1.53 17.41 -12.47
N PHE A 95 2.33 16.45 -11.99
CA PHE A 95 1.95 15.58 -10.89
C PHE A 95 2.08 16.32 -9.56
N THR A 96 1.18 15.99 -8.64
CA THR A 96 1.14 16.53 -7.27
C THR A 96 1.10 15.36 -6.29
N VAL A 97 1.83 15.50 -5.19
CA VAL A 97 1.91 14.52 -4.09
C VAL A 97 1.50 15.20 -2.79
#